data_AF-A0A9D8AKC4-F1
#
_entry.id   AF-A0A9D8AKC4-F1
#
_cell.length_a   1.000
_cell.length_b   1.000
_cell.length_c   1.000
_cell.angle_alpha   90.00
_cell.angle_beta   90.00
_cell.angle_gamma   90.00
#
_symmetry.space_group_name_H-M   'P 1'
#
loop_
_entity.id
_entity.type
_entity.pdbx_description
1 polymer ?
#
loop_
_entity_poly.entity_id
_entity_poly.type
_entity_poly.pdbx_seq_one_letter_code
_entity_poly.pdbx_strand_id
1 'polypeptide(L)'
;MGIALLFSIPSIFSLAFWFLNQDTNPYVKFIPDVSLFLLIPVGIGFAIINAFYEESLFRSILLSQFSEQIGIIPAIFLQAIWFSFLHYQSGFPSGIIGILLTFVFGLMMGYLVKQTKGLLIPIIIHFFADLSIFILVILKMKNLI
;
A
#
# COMPACT_ATOMS: atom_id res chain seq x y z
N MET A 1 8.91 0.54 17.08
CA MET A 1 9.88 0.13 16.04
C MET A 1 9.83 -1.37 15.74
N GLY A 2 9.99 -2.25 16.74
CA GLY A 2 10.06 -3.71 16.51
C GLY A 2 8.85 -4.34 15.80
N ILE A 3 7.63 -3.86 16.09
CA ILE A 3 6.40 -4.39 15.45
C ILE A 3 6.33 -4.04 13.96
N ALA A 4 6.76 -2.83 13.55
CA ALA A 4 6.76 -2.43 12.14
C ALA A 4 7.71 -3.30 11.29
N LEU A 5 8.89 -3.61 11.84
CA LEU A 5 9.87 -4.49 11.20
C LEU A 5 9.41 -5.95 11.12
N LEU A 6 8.64 -6.41 12.12
CA LEU A 6 8.11 -7.77 12.16
C LEU A 6 7.12 -8.04 11.02
N PHE A 7 6.36 -7.02 10.63
CA PHE A 7 5.36 -7.13 9.57
C PHE A 7 5.91 -6.75 8.19
N SER A 8 6.92 -5.90 8.08
CA SER A 8 7.41 -5.41 6.79
C SER A 8 8.04 -6.51 5.93
N ILE A 9 8.85 -7.41 6.51
CA ILE A 9 9.53 -8.46 5.74
C ILE A 9 8.52 -9.46 5.15
N PRO A 10 7.63 -10.09 5.95
CA PRO A 10 6.61 -10.99 5.40
C PRO A 10 5.70 -10.29 4.38
N SER A 11 5.35 -9.03 4.61
CA SER A 11 4.49 -8.27 3.69
C SER A 11 5.14 -8.07 2.32
N ILE A 12 6.43 -7.73 2.28
CA ILE A 12 7.19 -7.59 1.02
C ILE A 12 7.28 -8.94 0.30
N PHE A 13 7.56 -10.03 1.04
CA PHE A 13 7.57 -11.38 0.45
C PHE A 13 6.20 -11.80 -0.08
N SER A 14 5.12 -11.59 0.67
CA SER A 14 3.76 -11.92 0.25
C SER A 14 3.32 -11.09 -0.96
N LEU A 15 3.70 -9.80 -0.99
CA LEU A 15 3.46 -8.90 -2.11
C LEU A 15 4.21 -9.35 -3.37
N ALA A 16 5.51 -9.62 -3.25
CA ALA A 16 6.33 -10.10 -4.36
C ALA A 16 5.81 -11.46 -4.87
N PHE A 17 5.48 -12.38 -3.96
CA PHE A 17 4.88 -13.67 -4.30
C PHE A 17 3.54 -13.51 -5.03
N TRP A 18 2.63 -12.67 -4.53
CA TRP A 18 1.36 -12.39 -5.20
C TRP A 18 1.55 -11.79 -6.59
N PHE A 19 2.54 -10.90 -6.76
CA PHE A 19 2.82 -10.25 -8.03
C PHE A 19 3.43 -11.19 -9.07
N LEU A 20 4.40 -12.02 -8.65
CA LEU A 20 5.10 -12.94 -9.53
C LEU A 20 4.18 -14.06 -10.04
N ASN A 21 3.24 -14.53 -9.21
CA ASN A 21 2.28 -15.59 -9.57
C ASN A 21 1.08 -15.11 -10.41
N GLN A 22 1.08 -13.87 -10.92
CA GLN A 22 0.06 -13.41 -11.86
C GLN A 22 0.52 -13.60 -13.30
N ASP A 23 -0.13 -14.50 -14.03
CA ASP A 23 0.13 -14.77 -15.46
C ASP A 23 -0.11 -13.54 -16.33
N THR A 24 -1.15 -12.77 -16.00
CA THR A 24 -1.42 -11.48 -16.65
C THR A 24 -1.64 -10.43 -15.59
N ASN A 25 -0.75 -9.44 -15.52
CA ASN A 25 -0.96 -8.29 -14.67
C ASN A 25 -1.53 -7.15 -15.55
N PRO A 26 -2.82 -6.77 -15.38
CA PRO A 26 -3.46 -5.78 -16.24
C PRO A 26 -2.80 -4.40 -16.12
N TYR A 27 -2.09 -4.13 -15.01
CA TYR A 27 -1.47 -2.84 -14.75
C TYR A 27 -0.23 -2.57 -15.59
N VAL A 28 0.46 -3.62 -16.05
CA VAL A 28 1.57 -3.48 -17.01
C VAL A 28 1.11 -2.73 -18.28
N LYS A 29 -0.16 -2.91 -18.69
CA LYS A 29 -0.73 -2.23 -19.86
C LYS A 29 -0.91 -0.72 -19.67
N PHE A 30 -0.97 -0.24 -18.44
CA PHE A 30 -1.10 1.19 -18.14
C PHE A 30 0.25 1.91 -18.07
N ILE A 31 1.36 1.17 -17.97
CA ILE A 31 2.70 1.78 -18.00
C ILE A 31 3.12 1.95 -19.46
N PRO A 32 3.37 3.20 -19.92
CA PRO A 32 3.84 3.43 -21.27
C PRO A 32 5.26 2.88 -21.45
N ASP A 33 5.55 2.28 -22.59
CA ASP A 33 6.90 1.79 -22.91
C ASP A 33 7.83 2.97 -23.28
N VAL A 34 8.31 3.66 -22.24
CA VAL A 34 9.28 4.74 -22.33
C VAL A 34 10.58 4.38 -21.60
N SER A 35 11.58 5.25 -21.71
CA SER A 35 12.88 5.01 -21.09
C SER A 35 12.76 4.92 -19.56
N LEU A 36 13.62 4.10 -18.95
CA LEU A 36 13.70 4.01 -17.47
C LEU A 36 13.99 5.36 -16.83
N PHE A 37 14.75 6.21 -17.53
CA PHE A 37 15.06 7.56 -17.09
C PHE A 37 13.80 8.42 -16.86
N LEU A 38 12.73 8.21 -17.64
CA LEU A 38 11.45 8.89 -17.45
C LEU A 38 10.56 8.14 -16.44
N LEU A 39 10.54 6.81 -16.48
CA LEU A 39 9.68 6.02 -15.59
C LEU A 39 10.06 6.17 -14.11
N ILE A 40 11.36 6.13 -13.78
CA ILE A 40 11.84 6.20 -12.40
C ILE A 40 11.34 7.45 -11.64
N PRO A 41 11.58 8.69 -12.11
CA PRO A 41 11.13 9.88 -11.40
C PRO A 41 9.60 9.98 -11.34
N VAL A 42 8.89 9.54 -12.38
CA VAL A 42 7.41 9.50 -12.39
C VAL A 42 6.88 8.53 -11.34
N GLY A 43 7.45 7.33 -11.24
CA GLY A 43 7.07 6.34 -10.24
C GLY A 43 7.33 6.80 -8.81
N ILE A 44 8.48 7.43 -8.57
CA ILE A 44 8.80 8.04 -7.26
C ILE A 44 7.78 9.14 -6.93
N GLY A 45 7.51 10.05 -7.87
CA GLY A 45 6.54 11.12 -7.67
C GLY A 45 5.13 10.59 -7.38
N PHE A 46 4.69 9.58 -8.14
CA PHE A 46 3.43 8.89 -7.92
C PHE A 46 3.38 8.27 -6.53
N ALA A 47 4.39 7.48 -6.14
CA ALA A 47 4.44 6.81 -4.83
C ALA A 47 4.39 7.82 -3.66
N ILE A 48 5.04 8.98 -3.78
CA ILE A 48 4.98 10.03 -2.75
C ILE A 48 3.57 10.59 -2.63
N ILE A 49 2.97 10.97 -3.77
CA ILE A 49 1.62 11.57 -3.80
C ILE A 49 0.59 10.56 -3.30
N ASN A 50 0.67 9.31 -3.75
CA ASN A 50 -0.24 8.25 -3.38
C ASN A 50 -0.17 7.94 -1.89
N ALA A 51 1.04 7.70 -1.36
CA ALA A 51 1.25 7.46 0.06
C ALA A 51 0.73 8.62 0.92
N PHE A 52 0.99 9.86 0.53
CA PHE A 52 0.48 11.02 1.26
C PHE A 52 -1.05 11.08 1.22
N TYR A 53 -1.65 10.89 0.05
CA TYR A 53 -3.10 10.95 -0.16
C TYR A 53 -3.82 9.87 0.64
N GLU A 54 -3.42 8.61 0.49
CA GLU A 54 -4.08 7.49 1.14
C GLU A 54 -3.88 7.53 2.67
N GLU A 55 -2.67 7.80 3.16
CA GLU A 55 -2.47 7.92 4.61
C GLU A 55 -3.24 9.12 5.20
N SER A 56 -3.33 10.24 4.48
CA SER A 56 -4.14 11.37 4.95
C SER A 56 -5.62 11.00 5.03
N LEU A 57 -6.16 10.37 3.98
CA LEU A 57 -7.57 9.99 3.93
C LEU A 57 -7.92 8.94 5.00
N PHE A 58 -7.16 7.84 5.06
CA PHE A 58 -7.52 6.72 5.92
C PHE A 58 -7.04 6.91 7.37
N ARG A 59 -5.83 7.45 7.57
CA ARG A 59 -5.14 7.43 8.86
C ARG A 59 -5.24 8.77 9.59
N SER A 60 -5.50 9.85 8.87
CA SER A 60 -5.92 11.11 9.46
C SER A 60 -7.44 11.19 9.57
N ILE A 61 -8.14 11.26 8.43
CA ILE A 61 -9.56 11.63 8.40
C ILE A 61 -10.45 10.49 8.90
N LEU A 62 -10.45 9.33 8.23
CA LEU A 62 -11.36 8.25 8.60
C LEU A 62 -11.08 7.67 9.99
N LEU A 63 -9.81 7.41 10.30
CA LEU A 63 -9.43 6.87 11.61
C LEU A 63 -9.81 7.82 12.77
N SER A 64 -9.63 9.13 12.63
CA SER A 64 -10.03 10.09 13.67
C SER A 64 -11.55 10.13 13.86
N GLN A 65 -12.30 10.27 12.76
CA GLN A 65 -13.76 10.31 12.79
C GLN A 65 -14.37 9.05 13.39
N PHE A 66 -13.89 7.86 13.01
CA PHE A 66 -14.36 6.62 13.62
C PHE A 66 -13.91 6.50 15.07
N SER A 67 -12.70 6.93 15.42
CA SER A 67 -12.22 6.83 16.80
C SER A 67 -13.07 7.67 17.76
N GLU A 68 -13.57 8.83 17.33
CA GLU A 68 -14.46 9.69 18.13
C GLU A 68 -15.81 9.04 18.39
N GLN A 69 -16.33 8.24 17.45
CA GLN A 69 -17.67 7.66 17.54
C GLN A 69 -17.70 6.29 18.22
N ILE A 70 -16.71 5.43 17.93
CA ILE A 70 -16.72 4.01 18.35
C ILE A 70 -15.47 3.59 19.11
N GLY A 71 -14.50 4.49 19.29
CA GLY A 71 -13.23 4.21 19.96
C GLY A 71 -12.15 3.69 19.00
N ILE A 72 -10.89 3.84 19.43
CA ILE A 72 -9.71 3.63 18.57
C ILE A 72 -9.57 2.21 18.01
N ILE A 73 -9.90 1.17 18.79
CA ILE A 73 -9.69 -0.21 18.35
C ILE A 73 -10.65 -0.57 17.19
N PRO A 74 -11.99 -0.47 17.33
CA PRO A 74 -12.89 -0.76 16.21
C PRO A 74 -12.71 0.22 15.05
N ALA A 75 -12.29 1.46 15.30
CA ALA A 75 -11.93 2.41 14.24
C ALA A 75 -10.76 1.93 13.37
N ILE A 76 -9.72 1.32 13.96
CA ILE A 76 -8.60 0.72 13.21
C ILE A 76 -9.10 -0.38 12.28
N PHE A 77 -10.01 -1.24 12.75
CA PHE A 77 -10.59 -2.29 11.90
C PHE A 77 -11.43 -1.69 10.78
N LEU A 78 -12.32 -0.74 11.10
CA LEU A 78 -13.25 -0.18 10.12
C LEU A 78 -12.55 0.58 8.99
N GLN A 79 -11.52 1.39 9.30
CA GLN A 79 -10.73 2.04 8.25
C GLN A 79 -9.94 1.03 7.41
N ALA A 80 -9.44 -0.06 8.01
CA ALA A 80 -8.69 -1.08 7.29
C ALA A 80 -9.59 -1.85 6.31
N ILE A 81 -10.84 -2.12 6.71
CA ILE A 81 -11.87 -2.71 5.86
C ILE A 81 -12.15 -1.80 4.66
N TRP A 82 -12.38 -0.51 4.91
CA TRP A 82 -12.63 0.45 3.82
C TRP A 82 -11.44 0.57 2.87
N PHE A 83 -10.23 0.65 3.42
CA PHE A 83 -8.99 0.67 2.65
C PHE A 83 -8.87 -0.56 1.75
N SER A 84 -9.11 -1.76 2.28
CA SER A 84 -8.94 -2.99 1.52
C SER A 84 -10.03 -3.21 0.46
N PHE A 85 -11.27 -2.79 0.71
CA PHE A 85 -12.33 -2.91 -0.30
C PHE A 85 -12.06 -2.07 -1.55
N LEU A 86 -11.46 -0.88 -1.39
CA LEU A 86 -11.06 -0.05 -2.53
C LEU A 86 -9.95 -0.67 -3.37
N HIS A 87 -9.24 -1.66 -2.82
CA HIS A 87 -8.25 -2.43 -3.53
C HIS A 87 -8.82 -3.62 -4.32
N TYR A 88 -10.11 -3.96 -4.18
CA TYR A 88 -10.65 -5.16 -4.82
C TYR A 88 -10.48 -5.18 -6.35
N GLN A 89 -10.86 -4.08 -7.02
CA GLN A 89 -10.90 -4.02 -8.49
C GLN A 89 -9.84 -3.09 -9.08
N SER A 90 -9.49 -2.00 -8.39
CA SER A 90 -8.69 -0.91 -8.97
C SER A 90 -7.40 -0.62 -8.23
N GLY A 91 -7.30 -0.94 -6.93
CA GLY A 91 -6.06 -0.77 -6.16
C GLY A 91 -5.05 -1.88 -6.38
N PHE A 92 -3.86 -1.73 -5.82
CA PHE A 92 -2.78 -2.72 -5.93
C PHE A 92 -2.22 -3.04 -4.54
N PRO A 93 -2.10 -4.31 -4.16
CA PRO A 93 -2.59 -5.53 -4.84
C PRO A 93 -4.11 -5.61 -5.00
N SER A 94 -4.60 -6.23 -6.07
CA SER A 94 -6.04 -6.42 -6.34
C SER A 94 -6.57 -7.84 -6.13
N GLY A 95 -7.88 -7.99 -6.26
CA GLY A 95 -8.60 -9.25 -6.06
C GLY A 95 -8.70 -9.66 -4.59
N ILE A 96 -9.12 -10.90 -4.35
CA ILE A 96 -9.35 -11.42 -2.98
C ILE A 96 -8.06 -11.41 -2.15
N ILE A 97 -6.95 -11.85 -2.74
CA ILE A 97 -5.65 -11.83 -2.06
C ILE A 97 -5.24 -10.38 -1.78
N GLY A 98 -5.50 -9.47 -2.72
CA GLY A 98 -5.20 -8.05 -2.53
C GLY A 98 -5.98 -7.42 -1.38
N ILE A 99 -7.28 -7.73 -1.23
CA ILE A 99 -8.06 -7.33 -0.06
C ILE A 99 -7.40 -7.82 1.24
N LEU A 100 -6.99 -9.10 1.30
CA LEU A 100 -6.40 -9.65 2.52
C LEU A 100 -5.07 -8.96 2.87
N LEU A 101 -4.19 -8.76 1.89
CA LEU A 101 -2.90 -8.09 2.08
C LEU A 101 -3.08 -6.63 2.52
N THR A 102 -3.94 -5.89 1.82
CA THR A 102 -4.20 -4.48 2.10
C THR A 102 -4.98 -4.28 3.39
N PHE A 103 -5.80 -5.25 3.81
CA PHE A 103 -6.44 -5.24 5.13
C PHE A 103 -5.41 -5.37 6.26
N VAL A 104 -4.49 -6.35 6.17
CA VAL A 104 -3.41 -6.52 7.16
C VAL A 104 -2.52 -5.28 7.19
N PHE A 105 -2.15 -4.75 6.03
CA PHE A 105 -1.44 -3.48 5.92
C PHE A 105 -2.21 -2.36 6.60
N GLY A 106 -3.50 -2.21 6.34
CA GLY A 106 -4.32 -1.18 6.93
C GLY A 106 -4.43 -1.26 8.45
N LEU A 107 -4.52 -2.47 9.01
CA LEU A 107 -4.46 -2.68 10.46
C LEU A 107 -3.13 -2.23 11.04
N MET A 108 -2.02 -2.60 10.40
CA MET A 108 -0.66 -2.21 10.83
C MET A 108 -0.51 -0.69 10.83
N MET A 109 -0.93 -0.01 9.77
CA MET A 109 -0.81 1.45 9.63
C MET A 109 -1.68 2.19 10.64
N GLY A 110 -2.93 1.75 10.84
CA GLY A 110 -3.80 2.30 11.87
C GLY A 110 -3.23 2.11 13.29
N TYR A 111 -2.64 0.95 13.58
CA TYR A 111 -1.93 0.71 14.84
C TYR A 111 -0.70 1.61 14.99
N LEU A 112 0.07 1.83 13.92
CA LEU A 112 1.23 2.72 13.96
C LEU A 112 0.82 4.15 14.32
N VAL A 113 -0.25 4.68 13.70
CA VAL A 113 -0.77 6.02 14.04
C VAL A 113 -1.17 6.10 15.51
N LYS A 114 -1.82 5.06 16.04
CA LYS A 114 -2.16 5.00 17.47
C LYS A 114 -0.90 5.10 18.36
N GLN A 115 0.20 4.46 17.96
CA GLN A 115 1.45 4.45 18.74
C GLN A 115 2.28 5.73 18.58
N THR A 116 2.40 6.25 17.35
CA THR A 116 3.26 7.39 17.02
C THR A 116 2.56 8.73 17.15
N LYS A 117 1.22 8.74 17.13
CA LYS A 117 0.39 9.95 17.04
C LYS A 117 0.74 10.84 15.85
N GLY A 118 1.24 10.24 14.76
CA GLY A 118 1.68 10.98 13.58
C GLY A 118 1.71 10.13 12.31
N LEU A 119 1.65 10.81 11.16
CA LEU A 119 1.54 10.19 9.84
C LEU A 119 2.88 9.92 9.14
N LEU A 120 3.98 10.52 9.61
CA LEU A 120 5.27 10.43 8.92
C LEU A 120 5.73 8.97 8.73
N ILE A 121 5.63 8.16 9.78
CA ILE A 121 6.03 6.75 9.72
C ILE A 121 5.13 5.95 8.77
N PRO A 122 3.78 6.02 8.87
CA PRO A 122 2.89 5.46 7.85
C PRO A 122 3.23 5.91 6.42
N ILE A 123 3.40 7.20 6.17
CA ILE A 123 3.68 7.72 4.82
C ILE A 123 4.98 7.13 4.26
N ILE A 124 6.05 7.08 5.07
CA ILE A 124 7.33 6.50 4.64
C ILE A 124 7.17 5.01 4.31
N ILE A 125 6.48 4.25 5.16
CA ILE A 125 6.27 2.81 4.93
C ILE A 125 5.44 2.57 3.66
N HIS A 126 4.37 3.34 3.48
CA HIS A 126 3.51 3.24 2.29
C HIS A 126 4.29 3.60 1.02
N PHE A 127 5.04 4.70 1.04
CA PHE A 127 5.89 5.09 -0.07
C PHE A 127 6.84 3.96 -0.52
N PHE A 128 7.49 3.28 0.43
CA PHE A 128 8.38 2.16 0.07
C PHE A 128 7.63 0.92 -0.42
N ALA A 129 6.40 0.69 0.05
CA ALA A 129 5.54 -0.37 -0.49
C ALA A 129 5.20 -0.08 -1.96
N ASP A 130 4.73 1.14 -2.27
CA ASP A 130 4.41 1.59 -3.63
C ASP A 130 5.63 1.56 -4.54
N LEU A 131 6.79 1.99 -4.04
CA LEU A 131 8.03 1.96 -4.81
C LEU A 131 8.45 0.52 -5.13
N SER A 132 8.28 -0.42 -4.19
CA SER A 132 8.58 -1.84 -4.41
C SER A 132 7.66 -2.43 -5.47
N ILE A 133 6.37 -2.10 -5.44
CA ILE A 133 5.39 -2.46 -6.46
C ILE A 133 5.82 -1.93 -7.83
N PHE A 134 6.14 -0.64 -7.90
CA PHE A 134 6.55 0.02 -9.13
C PHE A 134 7.79 -0.64 -9.76
N ILE A 135 8.79 -0.97 -8.96
CA ILE A 135 9.99 -1.68 -9.40
C ILE A 135 9.63 -3.05 -9.96
N LEU A 136 8.81 -3.84 -9.25
CA LEU A 136 8.38 -5.16 -9.72
C LEU A 136 7.65 -5.09 -11.05
N VAL A 137 6.76 -4.10 -11.23
CA VAL A 137 6.04 -3.89 -12.49
C VAL A 137 6.98 -3.53 -13.64
N ILE A 138 7.95 -2.64 -13.41
CA ILE A 138 8.97 -2.30 -14.43
C ILE A 138 9.80 -3.52 -14.82
N LEU A 139 10.28 -4.29 -13.84
CA LEU A 139 11.12 -5.46 -14.10
C LEU A 139 10.36 -6.49 -14.94
N LYS A 140 9.10 -6.76 -14.60
CA LYS A 140 8.23 -7.67 -15.36
C LYS A 140 7.93 -7.14 -16.76
N MET A 141 7.63 -5.84 -16.89
CA MET A 141 7.39 -5.19 -18.20
C MET A 141 8.61 -5.30 -19.13
N LYS A 142 9.83 -5.21 -18.59
CA LYS A 142 11.07 -5.35 -19.36
C LYS A 142 11.56 -6.78 -19.53
N ASN A 143 10.75 -7.78 -19.14
CA ASN A 143 11.09 -9.21 -19.17
C ASN A 143 12.39 -9.54 -18.43
N LEU A 144 12.65 -8.86 -17.31
CA LEU A 144 13.82 -9.10 -16.45
C LEU A 144 13.52 -10.09 -15.33
N ILE A 145 12.24 -10.33 -15.03
CA ILE A 145 11.70 -11.31 -14.07
C ILE A 145 10.39 -11.90 -14.58
#